data_AF-A0A937WZI2-F1
#
_entry.id   AF-A0A937WZI2-F1
#
_cell.length_a   1.000
_cell.length_b   1.000
_cell.length_c   1.000
_cell.angle_alpha   90.00
_cell.angle_beta   90.00
_cell.angle_gamma   90.00
#
_symmetry.space_group_name_H-M   'P 1'
#
loop_
_entity.id
_entity.type
_entity.pdbx_description
1 polymer ?
#
loop_
_entity_poly.entity_id
_entity_poly.type
_entity_poly.pdbx_seq_one_letter_code
_entity_poly.pdbx_strand_id
1 'polypeptide(L)'
;MPVFVTGGVVLFAVGVLTGMYGLQKNVESVGVAAVSSDGIESMDQGEVDISGVEFIDSDASDGRVEFVFEAVRPVRIKGTLDDPRIQKVLAHAVVNEQNPGVRLRAISTAGAQGNPTAEGEIKRALITALKSDPNTGVRNEAYAALMKYPFDDDIKAALIHVLTYDENPKLRIEAVSRLEMQIRTENRPDPVLVDVFKSRMETDQNTFVRTKARTVVESLTNP
;
A
#
# COMPACT_ATOMS: atom_id res chain seq x y z
N MET A 1 -16.52 -53.90 -54.74
CA MET A 1 -16.76 -53.60 -53.31
C MET A 1 -15.51 -52.93 -52.77
N PRO A 2 -15.65 -51.89 -51.93
CA PRO A 2 -14.67 -50.81 -51.77
C PRO A 2 -13.55 -51.19 -50.80
N VAL A 3 -12.48 -50.38 -50.72
CA VAL A 3 -11.85 -49.89 -49.46
C VAL A 3 -10.60 -49.04 -49.79
N PHE A 4 -10.80 -47.74 -49.56
CA PHE A 4 -9.92 -46.71 -48.97
C PHE A 4 -8.53 -46.37 -49.53
N VAL A 5 -8.46 -45.11 -49.99
CA VAL A 5 -7.29 -44.25 -50.11
C VAL A 5 -7.04 -43.56 -48.76
N THR A 6 -5.83 -43.66 -48.23
CA THR A 6 -5.15 -42.65 -47.41
C THR A 6 -3.67 -42.72 -47.83
N GLY A 7 -3.07 -41.68 -48.41
CA GLY A 7 -2.93 -40.34 -47.86
C GLY A 7 -1.56 -40.24 -47.20
N GLY A 8 -0.49 -40.24 -48.01
CA GLY A 8 0.89 -40.14 -47.53
C GLY A 8 1.66 -39.08 -48.29
N VAL A 9 1.89 -37.94 -47.64
CA VAL A 9 2.95 -36.94 -47.93
C VAL A 9 3.24 -36.28 -46.57
N VAL A 10 4.27 -36.69 -45.83
CA VAL A 10 5.64 -36.12 -45.80
C VAL A 10 5.64 -34.61 -45.58
N LEU A 11 6.26 -34.10 -44.51
CA LEU A 11 7.24 -33.01 -44.62
C LEU A 11 8.01 -32.75 -43.29
N PHE A 12 9.33 -32.95 -43.42
CA PHE A 12 10.49 -32.37 -42.74
C PHE A 12 10.60 -32.29 -41.22
N ALA A 13 11.45 -33.18 -40.72
CA ALA A 13 12.42 -32.84 -39.68
C ALA A 13 13.45 -31.83 -40.22
N VAL A 14 13.66 -30.74 -39.47
CA VAL A 14 14.88 -29.93 -39.43
C VAL A 14 15.04 -29.51 -37.96
N GLY A 15 15.93 -30.15 -37.19
CA GLY A 15 17.22 -29.58 -36.79
C GLY A 15 17.05 -28.66 -35.57
N VAL A 16 17.76 -28.81 -34.44
CA VAL A 16 19.22 -28.65 -34.35
C VAL A 16 19.76 -29.35 -33.11
N LEU A 17 20.80 -30.15 -33.32
CA LEU A 17 21.76 -30.63 -32.32
C LEU A 17 22.81 -29.56 -32.02
N THR A 18 23.33 -29.63 -30.80
CA THR A 18 24.62 -29.12 -30.29
C THR A 18 24.80 -27.63 -29.96
N GLY A 19 25.14 -27.38 -28.69
CA GLY A 19 25.62 -26.12 -28.14
C GLY A 19 26.10 -26.28 -26.69
N MET A 20 27.17 -27.07 -26.49
CA MET A 20 28.00 -27.01 -25.29
C MET A 20 28.84 -25.72 -25.32
N TYR A 21 29.04 -25.13 -24.13
CA TYR A 21 29.91 -24.00 -23.76
C TYR A 21 29.37 -22.55 -23.85
N GLY A 22 29.00 -22.02 -22.67
CA GLY A 22 29.30 -20.62 -22.31
C GLY A 22 28.11 -19.66 -22.17
N LEU A 23 28.03 -19.05 -20.98
CA LEU A 23 27.37 -17.79 -20.62
C LEU A 23 25.82 -17.72 -20.48
N GLN A 24 25.41 -17.50 -19.22
CA GLN A 24 24.39 -16.54 -18.75
C GLN A 24 23.10 -16.37 -19.59
N LYS A 25 22.01 -16.95 -19.08
CA LYS A 25 20.99 -16.23 -18.26
C LYS A 25 19.97 -17.24 -17.75
N ASN A 26 19.79 -17.30 -16.44
CA ASN A 26 18.73 -18.07 -15.80
C ASN A 26 17.38 -17.49 -16.21
N VAL A 27 16.65 -18.19 -17.07
CA VAL A 27 15.19 -18.13 -17.08
C VAL A 27 14.76 -19.29 -16.20
N GLU A 28 14.39 -18.99 -14.96
CA GLU A 28 13.79 -19.98 -14.07
C GLU A 28 12.50 -20.49 -14.74
N SER A 29 12.51 -21.74 -15.16
CA SER A 29 11.28 -22.48 -15.40
C SER A 29 10.49 -22.45 -14.10
N VAL A 30 9.27 -21.91 -14.12
CA VAL A 30 8.31 -22.08 -13.02
C VAL A 30 8.08 -23.58 -12.90
N GLY A 31 8.77 -24.21 -11.95
CA GLY A 31 8.62 -25.61 -11.67
C GLY A 31 7.20 -25.86 -11.19
N VAL A 32 6.51 -26.82 -11.80
CA VAL A 32 5.31 -27.40 -11.24
C VAL A 32 5.72 -28.01 -9.90
N ALA A 33 5.47 -27.30 -8.81
CA ALA A 33 5.68 -27.82 -7.47
C ALA A 33 4.67 -28.97 -7.29
N ALA A 34 5.17 -30.18 -7.08
CA ALA A 34 4.34 -31.26 -6.59
C ALA A 34 3.66 -30.77 -5.31
N VAL A 35 2.33 -30.80 -5.27
CA VAL A 35 1.56 -30.43 -4.08
C VAL A 35 2.03 -31.33 -2.95
N SER A 36 2.74 -30.76 -1.98
CA SER A 36 3.18 -31.48 -0.79
C SER A 36 1.96 -32.01 -0.03
N SER A 37 2.04 -33.21 0.53
CA SER A 37 0.97 -33.86 1.29
C SER A 37 0.36 -32.95 2.38
N ASP A 38 1.19 -32.10 3.00
CA ASP A 38 0.77 -31.08 3.97
C ASP A 38 -0.28 -30.10 3.43
N GLY A 39 -0.24 -29.78 2.13
CA GLY A 39 -1.21 -28.89 1.48
C GLY A 39 -2.58 -29.53 1.33
N ILE A 40 -2.63 -30.83 1.02
CA ILE A 40 -3.88 -31.58 0.79
C ILE A 40 -4.56 -31.92 2.12
N GLU A 41 -3.81 -32.25 3.17
CA GLU A 41 -4.38 -32.51 4.50
C GLU A 41 -5.04 -31.26 5.13
N SER A 42 -4.52 -30.06 4.81
CA SER A 42 -5.11 -28.79 5.26
C SER A 42 -6.43 -28.42 4.56
N MET A 43 -6.72 -29.04 3.39
CA MET A 43 -7.98 -28.83 2.65
C MET A 43 -9.16 -29.53 3.33
N ASP A 44 -8.95 -30.72 3.91
CA ASP A 44 -10.01 -31.54 4.53
C ASP A 44 -10.45 -30.99 5.91
N GLN A 45 -9.57 -30.24 6.59
CA GLN A 45 -9.84 -29.66 7.91
C GLN A 45 -10.58 -28.30 7.85
N GLY A 46 -10.98 -27.85 6.65
CA GLY A 46 -11.63 -26.54 6.46
C GLY A 46 -10.70 -25.36 6.76
N GLU A 47 -9.38 -25.58 6.75
CA GLU A 47 -8.37 -24.56 7.04
C GLU A 47 -8.01 -23.73 5.79
N VAL A 48 -8.36 -24.23 4.61
CA VAL A 48 -8.09 -23.62 3.31
C VAL A 48 -9.39 -23.49 2.53
N ASP A 49 -9.70 -22.27 2.08
CA ASP A 49 -10.79 -22.02 1.14
C ASP A 49 -10.28 -22.17 -0.29
N ILE A 50 -11.02 -22.91 -1.11
CA ILE A 50 -10.62 -23.26 -2.48
C ILE A 50 -11.57 -22.57 -3.45
N SER A 51 -11.01 -21.78 -4.37
CA SER A 51 -11.74 -21.11 -5.44
C SER A 51 -11.05 -21.28 -6.80
N GLY A 52 -11.72 -20.89 -7.88
CA GLY A 52 -11.09 -20.81 -9.21
C GLY A 52 -10.54 -22.13 -9.75
N VAL A 53 -11.22 -23.26 -9.49
CA VAL A 53 -10.79 -24.57 -10.01
C VAL A 53 -10.94 -24.61 -11.54
N GLU A 54 -9.84 -24.84 -12.24
CA GLU A 54 -9.79 -24.98 -13.70
C GLU A 54 -9.05 -26.28 -14.07
N PHE A 55 -9.67 -27.10 -14.91
CA PHE A 55 -9.05 -28.33 -15.42
C PHE A 55 -8.11 -28.00 -16.58
N ILE A 56 -6.84 -28.34 -16.42
CA ILE A 56 -5.80 -28.18 -17.45
C ILE A 56 -5.87 -29.36 -18.41
N ASP A 57 -6.07 -30.56 -17.88
CA ASP A 57 -6.35 -31.75 -18.67
C ASP A 57 -7.81 -32.19 -18.49
N SER A 58 -8.52 -32.30 -19.61
CA SER A 58 -9.92 -32.71 -19.65
C SER A 58 -10.10 -34.17 -20.08
N ASP A 59 -9.03 -34.83 -20.56
CA ASP A 59 -9.05 -36.24 -20.94
C ASP A 59 -8.51 -37.13 -19.81
N ALA A 60 -9.39 -37.49 -18.88
CA ALA A 60 -9.07 -38.38 -17.77
C ALA A 60 -9.02 -39.88 -18.16
N SER A 61 -8.97 -40.22 -19.45
CA SER A 61 -9.06 -41.61 -19.93
C SER A 61 -7.88 -42.49 -19.48
N ASP A 62 -6.74 -41.88 -19.15
CA ASP A 62 -5.55 -42.56 -18.65
C ASP A 62 -5.46 -42.60 -17.11
N GLY A 63 -6.50 -42.10 -16.43
CA GLY A 63 -6.57 -42.03 -14.96
C GLY A 63 -5.75 -40.89 -14.35
N ARG A 64 -5.20 -39.98 -15.15
CA ARG A 64 -4.53 -38.76 -14.67
C ARG A 64 -5.46 -37.57 -14.84
N VAL A 65 -5.37 -36.62 -13.90
CA VAL A 65 -6.09 -35.35 -13.95
C VAL A 65 -5.13 -34.24 -13.58
N GLU A 66 -5.22 -33.12 -14.27
CA GLU A 66 -4.45 -31.92 -13.97
C GLU A 66 -5.41 -30.74 -13.88
N PHE A 67 -5.29 -29.97 -12.79
CA PHE A 67 -6.10 -28.79 -12.55
C PHE A 67 -5.31 -27.76 -11.74
N VAL A 68 -5.68 -26.50 -11.87
CA VAL A 68 -5.20 -25.37 -11.07
C VAL A 68 -6.36 -24.84 -10.22
N PHE A 69 -6.05 -24.33 -9.05
CA PHE A 69 -7.03 -23.67 -8.18
C PHE A 69 -6.35 -22.63 -7.29
N GLU A 70 -7.13 -21.69 -6.79
CA GLU A 70 -6.72 -20.74 -5.77
C GLU A 70 -6.97 -21.32 -4.38
N ALA A 71 -6.00 -21.19 -3.49
CA ALA A 71 -6.07 -21.67 -2.11
C ALA A 71 -5.82 -20.51 -1.14
N VAL A 72 -6.82 -20.14 -0.36
CA VAL A 72 -6.73 -19.05 0.63
C VAL A 72 -6.75 -19.64 2.04
N ARG A 73 -5.66 -19.47 2.79
CA ARG A 73 -5.57 -19.87 4.19
C ARG A 73 -5.68 -18.65 5.11
N PRO A 74 -6.71 -18.55 5.99
CA PRO A 74 -6.80 -17.48 6.95
C PRO A 74 -5.64 -17.51 7.96
N VAL A 75 -4.90 -16.41 8.09
CA VAL A 75 -3.84 -16.26 9.10
C VAL A 75 -4.36 -15.46 10.29
N ARG A 76 -4.23 -16.02 11.49
CA ARG A 76 -4.56 -15.34 12.74
C ARG A 76 -3.28 -14.96 13.47
N ILE A 77 -3.13 -13.68 13.80
CA ILE A 77 -2.00 -13.16 14.56
C ILE A 77 -2.53 -12.49 15.82
N LYS A 78 -1.91 -12.77 16.97
CA LYS A 78 -2.16 -12.10 18.24
C LYS A 78 -0.83 -11.69 18.84
N GLY A 79 -0.75 -10.46 19.33
CA GLY A 79 0.48 -9.88 19.87
C GLY A 79 0.25 -8.43 20.31
N THR A 80 1.34 -7.71 20.52
CA THR A 80 1.32 -6.30 20.93
C THR A 80 1.49 -5.37 19.73
N LEU A 81 1.20 -4.08 19.91
CA LEU A 81 1.44 -3.06 18.87
C LEU A 81 2.92 -2.85 18.53
N ASP A 82 3.82 -3.35 19.37
CA ASP A 82 5.26 -3.32 19.14
C ASP A 82 5.76 -4.53 18.31
N ASP A 83 4.90 -5.52 18.03
CA ASP A 83 5.26 -6.66 17.19
C ASP A 83 5.38 -6.21 15.71
N PRO A 84 6.56 -6.33 15.07
CA PRO A 84 6.77 -5.89 13.69
C PRO A 84 5.81 -6.52 12.68
N ARG A 85 5.36 -7.76 12.93
CA ARG A 85 4.41 -8.45 12.04
C ARG A 85 3.02 -7.81 12.12
N ILE A 86 2.60 -7.42 13.33
CA ILE A 86 1.33 -6.71 13.54
C ILE A 86 1.42 -5.32 12.93
N GLN A 87 2.55 -4.61 13.12
CA GLN A 87 2.76 -3.30 12.51
C GLN A 87 2.69 -3.36 10.99
N LYS A 88 3.28 -4.39 10.37
CA LYS A 88 3.22 -4.60 8.91
C LYS A 88 1.80 -4.85 8.41
N VAL A 89 1.03 -5.69 9.11
CA VAL A 89 -0.38 -5.95 8.76
C VAL A 89 -1.22 -4.69 8.93
N LEU A 90 -1.03 -3.92 10.01
CA LEU A 90 -1.72 -2.65 10.21
C LEU A 90 -1.35 -1.63 9.14
N ALA A 91 -0.06 -1.45 8.84
CA ALA A 91 0.41 -0.54 7.79
C ALA A 91 -0.17 -0.91 6.42
N HIS A 92 -0.19 -2.21 6.09
CA HIS A 92 -0.86 -2.70 4.88
C HIS A 92 -2.35 -2.37 4.88
N ALA A 93 -3.04 -2.64 5.99
CA ALA A 93 -4.47 -2.39 6.11
C ALA A 93 -4.83 -0.92 5.96
N VAL A 94 -3.98 0.00 6.46
CA VAL A 94 -4.17 1.45 6.32
C VAL A 94 -4.11 1.91 4.86
N VAL A 95 -3.30 1.28 4.01
CA VAL A 95 -3.03 1.77 2.65
C VAL A 95 -3.82 1.02 1.58
N ASN A 96 -4.00 -0.30 1.72
CA ASN A 96 -4.41 -1.16 0.62
C ASN A 96 -5.85 -1.70 0.72
N GLU A 97 -6.47 -1.61 1.90
CA GLU A 97 -7.82 -2.16 2.09
C GLU A 97 -8.87 -1.33 1.37
N GLN A 98 -9.78 -1.97 0.64
CA GLN A 98 -10.81 -1.27 -0.12
C GLN A 98 -11.86 -0.60 0.77
N ASN A 99 -12.22 -1.27 1.87
CA ASN A 99 -13.24 -0.77 2.78
C ASN A 99 -12.68 0.33 3.70
N PRO A 100 -13.18 1.58 3.62
CA PRO A 100 -12.70 2.68 4.47
C PRO A 100 -12.89 2.43 5.96
N GLY A 101 -13.89 1.64 6.36
CA GLY A 101 -14.10 1.25 7.76
C GLY A 101 -12.98 0.36 8.31
N VAL A 102 -12.39 -0.49 7.46
CA VAL A 102 -11.22 -1.31 7.84
C VAL A 102 -9.99 -0.41 8.00
N ARG A 103 -9.77 0.51 7.05
CA ARG A 103 -8.67 1.48 7.13
C ARG A 103 -8.76 2.35 8.39
N LEU A 104 -9.94 2.91 8.68
CA LEU A 104 -10.20 3.67 9.91
C LEU A 104 -9.86 2.87 11.17
N ARG A 105 -10.31 1.61 11.24
CA ARG A 105 -10.02 0.74 12.38
C ARG A 105 -8.52 0.45 12.50
N ALA A 106 -7.83 0.22 11.39
CA ALA A 106 -6.39 0.00 11.37
C ALA A 106 -5.64 1.24 11.88
N ILE A 107 -6.01 2.44 11.43
CA ILE A 107 -5.42 3.71 11.91
C ILE A 107 -5.68 3.89 13.41
N SER A 108 -6.93 3.73 13.86
CA SER A 108 -7.29 3.88 15.27
C SER A 108 -6.51 2.90 16.17
N THR A 109 -6.36 1.66 15.71
CA THR A 109 -5.57 0.62 16.40
C THR A 109 -4.09 0.98 16.44
N ALA A 110 -3.52 1.42 15.32
CA ALA A 110 -2.12 1.84 15.25
C ALA A 110 -1.85 3.08 16.12
N GLY A 111 -2.79 4.03 16.15
CA GLY A 111 -2.71 5.25 16.96
C GLY A 111 -2.96 5.04 18.46
N ALA A 112 -3.30 3.83 18.90
CA ALA A 112 -3.41 3.47 20.31
C ALA A 112 -2.04 3.20 20.96
N GLN A 113 -0.96 3.14 20.17
CA GLN A 113 0.39 3.05 20.70
C GLN A 113 0.71 4.32 21.53
N GLY A 114 1.11 4.12 22.79
CA GLY A 114 1.25 5.22 23.75
C GLY A 114 2.43 6.15 23.49
N ASN A 115 3.49 5.66 22.85
CA ASN A 115 4.67 6.46 22.51
C ASN A 115 5.24 6.00 21.16
N PRO A 116 4.65 6.43 20.04
CA PRO A 116 5.10 5.99 18.73
C PRO A 116 6.48 6.59 18.39
N THR A 117 7.34 5.78 17.79
CA THR A 117 8.66 6.23 17.33
C THR A 117 8.55 7.07 16.06
N ALA A 118 9.50 8.00 15.86
CA ALA A 118 9.56 8.83 14.65
C ALA A 118 9.79 8.02 13.36
N GLU A 119 10.22 6.76 13.48
CA GLU A 119 10.45 5.84 12.38
C GLU A 119 9.47 4.65 12.45
N GLY A 120 9.07 4.13 11.29
CA GLY A 120 8.27 2.90 11.22
C GLY A 120 7.37 2.81 10.00
N GLU A 121 6.94 1.58 9.69
CA GLU A 121 5.99 1.30 8.60
C GLU A 121 4.63 1.95 8.84
N ILE A 122 4.18 2.00 10.10
CA ILE A 122 2.92 2.64 10.48
C ILE A 122 2.93 4.12 10.13
N LYS A 123 3.96 4.88 10.53
CA LYS A 123 4.05 6.32 10.22
C LYS A 123 3.99 6.57 8.71
N ARG A 124 4.71 5.79 7.91
CA ARG A 124 4.68 5.89 6.44
C ARG A 124 3.29 5.60 5.87
N ALA A 125 2.61 4.58 6.41
CA ALA A 125 1.24 4.27 6.03
C ALA A 125 0.27 5.40 6.39
N LEU A 126 0.39 5.98 7.59
CA LEU A 126 -0.41 7.13 8.01
C LEU A 126 -0.18 8.35 7.13
N ILE A 127 1.07 8.66 6.78
CA ILE A 127 1.41 9.75 5.85
C ILE A 127 0.79 9.50 4.48
N THR A 128 0.84 8.27 3.99
CA THR A 128 0.23 7.89 2.71
C THR A 128 -1.28 8.08 2.76
N ALA A 129 -1.94 7.56 3.80
CA ALA A 129 -3.37 7.74 4.00
C ALA A 129 -3.75 9.23 4.08
N LEU A 130 -3.02 10.03 4.86
CA LEU A 130 -3.26 11.47 4.99
C LEU A 130 -3.17 12.21 3.65
N LYS A 131 -2.22 11.83 2.78
CA LYS A 131 -1.98 12.52 1.51
C LYS A 131 -2.95 12.11 0.41
N SER A 132 -3.36 10.84 0.36
CA SER A 132 -4.00 10.30 -0.84
C SER A 132 -5.23 9.43 -0.61
N ASP A 133 -5.67 9.19 0.64
CA ASP A 133 -6.88 8.38 0.84
C ASP A 133 -8.11 9.07 0.23
N PRO A 134 -8.92 8.38 -0.60
CA PRO A 134 -10.10 8.97 -1.21
C PRO A 134 -11.17 9.36 -0.16
N ASN A 135 -11.18 8.69 0.98
CA ASN A 135 -12.12 8.96 2.05
C ASN A 135 -11.56 10.03 3.01
N THR A 136 -12.22 11.18 3.03
CA THR A 136 -11.90 12.30 3.93
C THR A 136 -11.85 11.90 5.41
N GLY A 137 -12.70 10.98 5.87
CA GLY A 137 -12.70 10.51 7.26
C GLY A 137 -11.40 9.76 7.59
N VAL A 138 -10.92 8.92 6.68
CA VAL A 138 -9.63 8.23 6.82
C VAL A 138 -8.48 9.23 6.88
N ARG A 139 -8.48 10.26 6.03
CA ARG A 139 -7.46 11.33 6.07
C ARG A 139 -7.47 12.09 7.41
N ASN A 140 -8.64 12.43 7.94
CA ASN A 140 -8.78 13.06 9.27
C ASN A 140 -8.22 12.18 10.39
N GLU A 141 -8.55 10.90 10.39
CA GLU A 141 -8.07 9.96 11.41
C GLU A 141 -6.55 9.77 11.30
N ALA A 142 -6.01 9.72 10.07
CA ALA A 142 -4.57 9.65 9.82
C ALA A 142 -3.84 10.90 10.35
N TYR A 143 -4.39 12.10 10.11
CA TYR A 143 -3.88 13.34 10.69
C TYR A 143 -3.85 13.27 12.21
N ALA A 144 -4.97 12.91 12.84
CA ALA A 144 -5.08 12.82 14.30
C ALA A 144 -4.08 11.82 14.91
N ALA A 145 -3.86 10.67 14.25
CA ALA A 145 -2.85 9.70 14.65
C ALA A 145 -1.43 10.25 14.51
N LEU A 146 -1.10 10.94 13.41
CA LEU A 146 0.21 11.55 13.19
C LEU A 146 0.54 12.65 14.19
N MET A 147 -0.45 13.36 14.74
CA MET A 147 -0.21 14.40 15.74
C MET A 147 0.33 13.87 17.08
N LYS A 148 0.32 12.54 17.28
CA LYS A 148 0.94 11.88 18.44
C LYS A 148 2.42 11.57 18.24
N TYR A 149 2.92 11.66 17.01
CA TYR A 149 4.32 11.41 16.69
C TYR A 149 5.16 12.66 16.97
N PRO A 150 6.46 12.50 17.29
CA PRO A 150 7.40 13.61 17.26
C PRO A 150 7.35 14.30 15.89
N PHE A 151 7.30 15.63 15.90
CA PHE A 151 7.26 16.39 14.65
C PHE A 151 8.63 16.34 13.96
N ASP A 152 8.64 15.91 12.70
CA ASP A 152 9.83 15.83 11.87
C ASP A 152 9.53 16.23 10.42
N ASP A 153 10.54 16.13 9.56
CA ASP A 153 10.45 16.58 8.17
C ASP A 153 9.43 15.79 7.34
N ASP A 154 9.20 14.51 7.64
CA ASP A 154 8.18 13.72 6.93
C ASP A 154 6.77 14.23 7.27
N ILE A 155 6.50 14.49 8.56
CA ILE A 155 5.23 15.05 9.00
C ILE A 155 5.05 16.46 8.45
N LYS A 156 6.10 17.29 8.48
CA LYS A 156 6.09 18.62 7.88
C LYS A 156 5.72 18.56 6.40
N ALA A 157 6.36 17.69 5.63
CA ALA A 157 6.09 17.50 4.21
C ALA A 157 4.66 17.00 3.95
N ALA A 158 4.15 16.09 4.79
CA ALA A 158 2.77 15.62 4.71
C ALA A 158 1.76 16.75 4.96
N LEU A 159 1.99 17.60 5.98
CA LEU A 159 1.12 18.72 6.27
C LEU A 159 1.18 19.82 5.21
N ILE A 160 2.36 20.10 4.64
CA ILE A 160 2.50 21.00 3.49
C ILE A 160 1.67 20.48 2.31
N HIS A 161 1.71 19.16 2.05
CA HIS A 161 0.91 18.54 1.01
C HIS A 161 -0.59 18.74 1.27
N VAL A 162 -1.06 18.45 2.49
CA VAL A 162 -2.47 18.65 2.88
C VAL A 162 -2.89 20.11 2.70
N LEU A 163 -2.11 21.04 3.22
CA LEU A 163 -2.37 22.48 3.11
C LEU A 163 -2.42 22.95 1.65
N THR A 164 -1.64 22.34 0.77
CA THR A 164 -1.55 22.77 -0.64
C THR A 164 -2.64 22.15 -1.50
N TYR A 165 -2.98 20.87 -1.26
CA TYR A 165 -3.72 20.05 -2.23
C TYR A 165 -5.01 19.41 -1.69
N ASP A 166 -5.21 19.29 -0.36
CA ASP A 166 -6.41 18.62 0.15
C ASP A 166 -7.66 19.45 -0.15
N GLU A 167 -8.67 18.82 -0.74
CA GLU A 167 -9.94 19.48 -1.07
C GLU A 167 -10.72 19.87 0.18
N ASN A 168 -10.55 19.13 1.28
CA ASN A 168 -11.28 19.37 2.51
C ASN A 168 -10.70 20.56 3.29
N PRO A 169 -11.47 21.65 3.48
CA PRO A 169 -10.99 22.84 4.18
C PRO A 169 -10.66 22.59 5.65
N LYS A 170 -11.32 21.64 6.33
CA LYS A 170 -11.02 21.31 7.73
C LYS A 170 -9.59 20.77 7.86
N LEU A 171 -9.18 19.84 7.00
CA LEU A 171 -7.82 19.31 6.99
C LEU A 171 -6.78 20.39 6.67
N ARG A 172 -7.08 21.30 5.73
CA ARG A 172 -6.21 22.45 5.46
C ARG A 172 -6.08 23.39 6.66
N ILE A 173 -7.18 23.64 7.38
CA ILE A 173 -7.22 24.44 8.62
C ILE A 173 -6.35 23.80 9.72
N GLU A 174 -6.45 22.48 9.87
CA GLU A 174 -5.64 21.73 10.82
C GLU A 174 -4.14 21.80 10.46
N ALA A 175 -3.80 21.54 9.20
CA ALA A 175 -2.44 21.59 8.70
C ALA A 175 -1.80 22.99 8.85
N VAL A 176 -2.49 24.06 8.44
CA VAL A 176 -1.98 25.43 8.55
C VAL A 176 -1.72 25.83 10.01
N SER A 177 -2.59 25.40 10.93
CA SER A 177 -2.46 25.69 12.36
C SER A 177 -1.28 24.95 12.98
N ARG A 178 -1.08 23.67 12.60
CA ARG A 178 0.04 22.88 13.10
C ARG A 178 1.40 23.36 12.58
N LEU A 179 1.46 23.75 11.31
CA LEU A 179 2.67 24.30 10.68
C LEU A 179 3.03 25.67 11.25
N GLU A 180 2.03 26.53 11.50
CA GLU A 180 2.24 27.81 12.17
C GLU A 180 2.87 27.61 13.57
N MET A 181 2.34 26.67 14.36
CA MET A 181 2.89 26.37 15.69
C MET A 181 4.37 25.98 15.59
N GLN A 182 4.74 25.19 14.57
CA GLN A 182 6.12 24.78 14.35
C GLN A 182 7.05 25.96 14.05
N ILE A 183 6.63 26.88 13.17
CA ILE A 183 7.40 28.08 12.85
C ILE A 183 7.68 28.90 14.11
N ARG A 184 6.70 29.06 15.00
CA ARG A 184 6.91 29.83 16.24
C ARG A 184 7.90 29.16 17.21
N THR A 185 8.00 27.84 17.17
CA THR A 185 8.96 27.09 18.00
C THR A 185 10.37 27.06 17.41
N GLU A 186 10.50 27.20 16.09
CA GLU A 186 11.79 27.16 15.39
C GLU A 186 12.37 28.58 15.25
N ASN A 187 13.59 28.79 15.75
CA ASN A 187 14.28 30.10 15.69
C ASN A 187 14.72 30.53 14.27
N ARG A 188 14.39 29.76 13.22
CA ARG A 188 14.71 30.07 11.83
C ARG A 188 13.56 29.67 10.90
N PRO A 189 13.04 30.58 10.08
CA PRO A 189 11.96 30.24 9.15
C PRO A 189 12.49 29.38 7.99
N ASP A 190 11.84 28.24 7.76
CA ASP A 190 12.03 27.37 6.60
C ASP A 190 11.53 28.08 5.32
N PRO A 191 12.40 28.40 4.34
CA PRO A 191 12.02 29.13 3.14
C PRO A 191 10.91 28.46 2.33
N VAL A 192 10.91 27.12 2.24
CA VAL A 192 9.88 26.37 1.51
C VAL A 192 8.53 26.58 2.17
N LEU A 193 8.50 26.51 3.50
CA LEU A 193 7.28 26.70 4.25
C LEU A 193 6.77 28.14 4.15
N VAL A 194 7.66 29.14 4.17
CA VAL A 194 7.31 30.55 3.94
C VAL A 194 6.64 30.75 2.58
N ASP A 195 7.17 30.14 1.52
CA ASP A 195 6.60 30.25 0.18
C ASP A 195 5.23 29.57 0.07
N VAL A 196 5.04 28.42 0.76
CA VAL A 196 3.73 27.78 0.89
C VAL A 196 2.73 28.73 1.56
N PHE A 197 3.11 29.37 2.68
CA PHE A 197 2.24 30.33 3.37
C PHE A 197 1.92 31.55 2.50
N LYS A 198 2.89 32.12 1.79
CA LYS A 198 2.66 33.21 0.83
C LYS A 198 1.71 32.82 -0.30
N SER A 199 1.83 31.60 -0.83
CA SER A 199 0.88 31.10 -1.82
C SER A 199 -0.52 30.98 -1.21
N ARG A 200 -0.64 30.34 -0.05
CA ARG A 200 -1.94 30.06 0.58
C ARG A 200 -2.67 31.31 1.05
N MET A 201 -1.98 32.36 1.50
CA MET A 201 -2.63 33.61 1.91
C MET A 201 -3.34 34.32 0.76
N GLU A 202 -2.85 34.14 -0.47
CA GLU A 202 -3.41 34.73 -1.69
C GLU A 202 -4.45 33.81 -2.35
N THR A 203 -4.17 32.51 -2.43
CA THR A 203 -4.91 31.60 -3.33
C THR A 203 -5.77 30.55 -2.66
N ASP A 204 -5.71 30.33 -1.33
CA ASP A 204 -6.56 29.30 -0.71
C ASP A 204 -8.04 29.69 -0.81
N GLN A 205 -8.90 28.73 -1.13
CA GLN A 205 -10.35 28.97 -1.22
C GLN A 205 -10.98 29.27 0.15
N ASN A 206 -10.40 28.75 1.24
CA ASN A 206 -10.89 28.92 2.59
C ASN A 206 -10.32 30.21 3.24
N THR A 207 -11.22 31.10 3.68
CA THR A 207 -10.84 32.39 4.29
C THR A 207 -10.02 32.22 5.57
N PHE A 208 -10.29 31.22 6.40
CA PHE A 208 -9.51 30.99 7.62
C PHE A 208 -8.06 30.63 7.29
N VAL A 209 -7.86 29.74 6.31
CA VAL A 209 -6.52 29.37 5.84
C VAL A 209 -5.77 30.60 5.31
N ARG A 210 -6.43 31.44 4.50
CA ARG A 210 -5.83 32.68 3.98
C ARG A 210 -5.40 33.63 5.10
N THR A 211 -6.28 33.88 6.07
CA THR A 211 -6.00 34.76 7.21
C THR A 211 -4.86 34.23 8.06
N LYS A 212 -4.88 32.93 8.39
CA LYS A 212 -3.83 32.28 9.19
C LYS A 212 -2.48 32.37 8.51
N ALA A 213 -2.44 32.12 7.20
CA ALA A 213 -1.23 32.21 6.42
C ALA A 213 -0.66 33.62 6.35
N ARG A 214 -1.53 34.64 6.19
CA ARG A 214 -1.11 36.05 6.24
C ARG A 214 -0.47 36.41 7.57
N THR A 215 -1.09 36.03 8.69
CA THR A 215 -0.55 36.29 10.03
C THR A 215 0.85 35.69 10.21
N VAL A 216 1.08 34.48 9.69
CA VAL A 216 2.42 33.86 9.72
C VAL A 216 3.42 34.69 8.91
N VAL A 217 3.10 35.01 7.65
CA VAL A 217 4.01 35.77 6.78
C VAL A 217 4.34 37.13 7.37
N GLU A 218 3.35 37.87 7.87
CA GLU A 218 3.54 39.19 8.51
C GLU A 218 4.47 39.10 9.72
N SER A 219 4.30 38.09 10.58
CA SER A 219 5.14 37.86 11.75
C SER A 219 6.61 37.55 11.43
N LEU A 220 6.88 37.02 10.23
CA LEU A 220 8.23 36.74 9.76
C LEU A 220 8.89 37.94 9.07
N THR A 221 8.10 38.85 8.52
CA THR A 221 8.60 40.06 7.85
C THR A 221 8.76 41.25 8.79
N ASN A 222 7.98 41.31 9.88
CA ASN A 222 8.04 42.33 10.91
C ASN A 222 8.27 41.68 12.30
N PRO A 223 9.45 41.10 12.54
CA PRO A 223 9.76 40.34 13.75
C PRO A 223 9.83 41.20 15.02
#